data_AF-A0A958SBT1-F1
#
_entry.id   AF-A0A958SBT1-F1
#
_cell.length_a   1.000
_cell.length_b   1.000
_cell.length_c   1.000
_cell.angle_alpha   90.00
_cell.angle_beta   90.00
_cell.angle_gamma   90.00
#
_symmetry.space_group_name_H-M   'P 1'
#
loop_
_entity.id
_entity.type
_entity.pdbx_description
1 polymer ?
#
loop_
_entity_poly.entity_id
_entity_poly.type
_entity_poly.pdbx_seq_one_letter_code
_entity_poly.pdbx_strand_id
1 'polypeptide(L)'
;MEESIKQTSLVRILQGNLLELIEIRYQEECSSEIEKEYLEVLIHYFKGNVERLSQIMSSILNKDIYPLVKMRLMTLETNASHKEIDHLLSQFLESNLGKARIWQAEGLFVAAQCLASVEINKKAGELYKKANLLFSRENCVHKSVKSLLNHLACVSRFDPEISLISDYYYLAKKAKKCGEQVVVGICLLNISREYQLLGAKETALDYVNESIQSLEADYGSKNYYLAIAHRAHLYIELERFNEAKRDYDLLISAKHPAMEESIKVIDKLMGEQSQPKIEILSTSWRERLLRSEIEKAKAKLTVFESKLVELLVEQPRKKEDLVTLLYGNQVDYLSANNRFKVLLSRLRKKRPNLIVSSNGRYQVSDKLVRPNLEREVHA
;
A
#
# COMPACT_ATOMS: atom_id res chain seq x y z
N MET A 1 -27.76 15.04 -8.25
CA MET A 1 -28.05 15.45 -6.86
C MET A 1 -27.61 14.30 -5.98
N GLU A 2 -26.36 14.34 -5.52
CA GLU A 2 -25.89 13.41 -4.49
C GLU A 2 -26.55 13.85 -3.18
N GLU A 3 -27.39 13.00 -2.61
CA GLU A 3 -27.70 13.09 -1.19
C GLU A 3 -26.37 12.99 -0.45
N SER A 4 -25.88 14.12 0.06
CA SER A 4 -24.78 14.17 1.01
C SER A 4 -25.24 13.36 2.22
N ILE A 5 -24.90 12.06 2.23
CA ILE A 5 -25.07 11.19 3.38
C ILE A 5 -24.28 11.88 4.48
N LYS A 6 -24.99 12.49 5.45
CA LYS A 6 -24.35 13.09 6.62
C LYS A 6 -23.52 12.02 7.29
N GLN A 7 -22.20 12.11 7.14
CA GLN A 7 -21.27 11.25 7.84
C GLN A 7 -21.46 11.47 9.33
N THR A 8 -21.47 10.39 10.11
CA THR A 8 -21.47 10.50 11.56
C THR A 8 -20.18 11.15 12.03
N SER A 9 -20.21 11.85 13.17
CA SER A 9 -19.02 12.43 13.81
C SER A 9 -17.91 11.39 13.95
N LEU A 10 -18.25 10.16 14.35
CA LEU A 10 -17.30 9.05 14.45
C LEU A 10 -16.63 8.69 13.12
N VAL A 11 -17.36 8.67 11.99
CA VAL A 11 -16.75 8.40 10.68
C VAL A 11 -15.70 9.46 10.35
N ARG A 12 -16.00 10.74 10.62
CA ARG A 12 -15.05 11.84 10.42
C ARG A 12 -13.82 11.68 11.33
N ILE A 13 -14.00 11.34 12.60
CA ILE A 13 -12.91 11.09 13.56
C ILE A 13 -12.02 9.91 13.11
N LEU A 14 -12.60 8.81 12.63
CA LEU A 14 -11.80 7.63 12.26
C LEU A 14 -11.00 7.81 10.97
N GLN A 15 -11.45 8.69 10.08
CA GLN A 15 -10.81 8.94 8.79
C GLN A 15 -9.85 10.12 8.81
N GLY A 16 -10.08 11.06 9.73
CA GLY A 16 -9.37 12.32 9.83
C GLY A 16 -7.85 12.14 9.90
N ASN A 17 -7.14 12.92 9.10
CA ASN A 17 -5.73 13.18 9.31
C ASN A 17 -5.52 14.12 10.52
N LEU A 18 -4.28 14.33 10.95
CA LEU A 18 -3.99 15.10 12.15
C LEU A 18 -4.60 16.53 12.14
N LEU A 19 -4.59 17.21 11.00
CA LEU A 19 -5.14 18.57 10.89
C LEU A 19 -6.67 18.54 10.99
N GLU A 20 -7.32 17.62 10.29
CA GLU A 20 -8.77 17.42 10.34
C GLU A 20 -9.24 17.05 11.75
N LEU A 21 -8.49 16.21 12.47
CA LEU A 21 -8.81 15.86 13.85
C LEU A 21 -8.68 17.06 14.80
N ILE A 22 -7.66 17.90 14.59
CA ILE A 22 -7.52 19.14 15.36
C ILE A 22 -8.69 20.08 15.08
N GLU A 23 -9.15 20.18 13.83
CA GLU A 23 -10.33 20.97 13.45
C GLU A 23 -11.61 20.46 14.11
N ILE A 24 -11.88 19.14 14.03
CA ILE A 24 -13.04 18.49 14.68
C ILE A 24 -13.04 18.80 16.18
N ARG A 25 -11.85 18.77 16.81
CA ARG A 25 -11.70 19.11 18.23
C ARG A 25 -12.10 20.56 18.53
N TYR A 26 -11.72 21.51 17.68
CA TYR A 26 -12.06 22.93 17.86
C TYR A 26 -13.54 23.23 17.61
N GLN A 27 -14.18 22.49 16.71
CA GLN A 27 -15.59 22.67 16.36
C GLN A 27 -16.55 21.97 17.34
N GLU A 28 -16.02 21.21 18.31
CA GLU A 28 -16.80 20.44 19.30
C GLU A 28 -17.83 19.47 18.69
N GLU A 29 -17.53 18.89 17.52
CA GLU A 29 -18.47 18.09 16.73
C GLU A 29 -18.65 16.63 17.20
N CYS A 30 -18.12 16.28 18.38
CA CYS A 30 -18.25 14.93 18.93
C CYS A 30 -19.67 14.68 19.45
N SER A 31 -20.28 13.56 19.06
CA SER A 31 -21.64 13.19 19.49
C SER A 31 -21.66 12.53 20.88
N SER A 32 -20.51 12.10 21.39
CA SER A 32 -20.40 11.44 22.70
C SER A 32 -19.06 11.71 23.38
N GLU A 33 -19.00 11.49 24.69
CA GLU A 33 -17.76 11.61 25.47
C GLU A 33 -16.69 10.59 25.01
N ILE A 34 -17.11 9.37 24.63
CA ILE A 34 -16.22 8.34 24.10
C ILE A 34 -15.56 8.79 22.78
N GLU A 35 -16.31 9.45 21.91
CA GLU A 35 -15.76 10.03 20.67
C GLU A 35 -14.74 11.13 20.95
N LYS A 36 -15.02 12.00 21.92
CA LYS A 36 -14.09 13.06 22.35
C LYS A 36 -12.80 12.48 22.93
N GLU A 37 -12.90 11.46 23.77
CA GLU A 37 -11.73 10.76 24.31
C GLU A 37 -10.91 10.09 23.22
N TYR A 38 -11.58 9.42 22.26
CA TYR A 38 -10.87 8.76 21.17
C TYR A 38 -10.22 9.76 20.20
N LEU A 39 -10.85 10.91 19.98
CA LEU A 39 -10.27 12.00 19.19
C LEU A 39 -8.94 12.46 19.79
N GLU A 40 -8.87 12.67 21.12
CA GLU A 40 -7.62 13.02 21.80
C GLU A 40 -6.57 11.91 21.66
N VAL A 41 -6.98 10.64 21.78
CA VAL A 41 -6.09 9.49 21.56
C VAL A 41 -5.50 9.53 20.14
N LEU A 42 -6.31 9.76 19.11
CA LEU A 42 -5.83 9.79 17.73
C LEU A 42 -4.89 10.97 17.48
N ILE A 43 -5.20 12.17 17.99
CA ILE A 43 -4.33 13.35 17.87
C ILE A 43 -2.96 13.07 18.49
N HIS A 44 -2.92 12.53 19.71
CA HIS A 44 -1.66 12.24 20.40
C HIS A 44 -0.91 11.06 19.79
N TYR A 45 -1.62 10.07 19.27
CA TYR A 45 -1.04 8.97 18.50
C TYR A 45 -0.35 9.46 17.23
N PHE A 46 -1.01 10.30 16.43
CA PHE A 46 -0.40 10.86 15.21
C PHE A 46 0.78 11.78 15.49
N LYS A 47 0.80 12.44 16.65
CA LYS A 47 1.95 13.23 17.11
C LYS A 47 3.08 12.38 17.70
N GLY A 48 2.89 11.08 17.88
CA GLY A 48 3.86 10.20 18.55
C GLY A 48 4.07 10.53 20.03
N ASN A 49 3.10 11.17 20.70
CA ASN A 49 3.23 11.59 22.09
C ASN A 49 2.88 10.45 23.06
N VAL A 50 3.87 9.60 23.32
CA VAL A 50 3.77 8.43 24.22
C VAL A 50 3.37 8.82 25.64
N GLU A 51 3.98 9.88 26.20
CA GLU A 51 3.69 10.34 27.56
C GLU A 51 2.22 10.72 27.72
N ARG A 52 1.69 11.50 26.78
CA ARG A 52 0.30 11.96 26.84
C ARG A 52 -0.70 10.82 26.61
N LEU A 53 -0.38 9.87 25.73
CA LEU A 53 -1.19 8.66 25.57
C LEU A 53 -1.22 7.82 26.85
N SER A 54 -0.10 7.70 27.56
CA SER A 54 -0.05 7.00 28.85
C SER A 54 -0.91 7.70 29.91
N GLN A 55 -0.89 9.04 29.96
CA GLN A 55 -1.77 9.81 30.86
C GLN A 55 -3.26 9.59 30.54
N ILE A 56 -3.63 9.62 29.25
CA ILE A 56 -5.01 9.34 28.81
C ILE A 56 -5.39 7.90 29.17
N MET A 57 -4.50 6.94 28.94
CA MET A 57 -4.74 5.53 29.28
C MET A 57 -5.05 5.34 30.77
N SER A 58 -4.36 6.07 31.67
CA SER A 58 -4.62 6.02 33.11
C SER A 58 -6.01 6.54 33.50
N SER A 59 -6.58 7.53 32.78
CA SER A 59 -7.90 8.08 33.10
C SER A 59 -9.07 7.24 32.56
N ILE A 60 -8.81 6.32 31.63
CA ILE A 60 -9.83 5.48 30.97
C ILE A 60 -9.75 4.00 31.34
N LEU A 61 -9.00 3.62 32.37
CA LEU A 61 -8.69 2.22 32.72
C LEU A 61 -9.94 1.30 32.80
N ASN A 62 -11.08 1.85 33.24
CA ASN A 62 -12.34 1.11 33.42
C ASN A 62 -13.33 1.31 32.26
N LYS A 63 -12.91 1.89 31.13
CA LYS A 63 -13.77 2.16 29.98
C LYS A 63 -13.54 1.14 28.87
N ASP A 64 -14.60 0.85 28.11
CA ASP A 64 -14.57 -0.08 26.96
C ASP A 64 -13.50 0.27 25.91
N ILE A 65 -13.08 1.54 25.83
CA ILE A 65 -12.08 2.02 24.87
C ILE A 65 -10.63 1.75 25.28
N TYR A 66 -10.38 1.37 26.55
CA TYR A 66 -9.04 1.13 27.08
C TYR A 66 -8.18 0.19 26.21
N PRO A 67 -8.67 -0.98 25.73
CA PRO A 67 -7.84 -1.88 24.94
C PRO A 67 -7.35 -1.26 23.62
N LEU A 68 -8.14 -0.39 22.99
CA LEU A 68 -7.72 0.32 21.78
C LEU A 68 -6.55 1.27 22.06
N VAL A 69 -6.66 2.04 23.14
CA VAL A 69 -5.61 3.00 23.54
C VAL A 69 -4.34 2.27 23.91
N LYS A 70 -4.45 1.16 24.65
CA LYS A 70 -3.31 0.31 25.01
C LYS A 70 -2.60 -0.25 23.77
N MET A 71 -3.33 -0.80 22.80
CA MET A 71 -2.73 -1.30 21.56
C MET A 71 -2.08 -0.20 20.71
N ARG A 72 -2.63 1.03 20.69
CA ARG A 72 -2.01 2.18 20.01
C ARG A 72 -0.69 2.59 20.68
N LEU A 73 -0.66 2.63 22.01
CA LEU A 73 0.55 2.90 22.78
C LEU A 73 1.63 1.84 22.50
N MET A 74 1.27 0.56 22.57
CA MET A 74 2.17 -0.56 22.25
C MET A 74 2.74 -0.50 20.83
N THR A 75 1.97 0.04 19.87
CA THR A 75 2.44 0.25 18.49
C THR A 75 3.56 1.30 18.42
N LEU A 76 3.49 2.37 19.22
CA LEU A 76 4.53 3.40 19.28
C LEU A 76 5.78 2.92 20.02
N GLU A 77 5.59 2.12 21.06
CA GLU A 77 6.68 1.59 21.89
C GLU A 77 7.36 0.36 21.28
N THR A 78 6.75 -0.29 20.28
CA THR A 78 7.26 -1.50 19.61
C THR A 78 7.56 -2.67 20.57
N ASN A 79 6.86 -2.75 21.69
CA ASN A 79 7.13 -3.68 22.81
C ASN A 79 6.01 -4.72 23.03
N ALA A 80 5.23 -5.04 22.00
CA ALA A 80 4.03 -5.84 22.13
C ALA A 80 4.26 -7.36 22.08
N SER A 81 3.60 -8.11 22.98
CA SER A 81 3.42 -9.56 22.82
C SER A 81 2.19 -9.84 21.96
N HIS A 82 2.29 -10.75 20.98
CA HIS A 82 1.12 -11.14 20.16
C HIS A 82 -0.03 -11.71 21.02
N LYS A 83 0.27 -12.37 22.14
CA LYS A 83 -0.74 -12.91 23.06
C LYS A 83 -1.48 -11.81 23.79
N GLU A 84 -0.77 -10.74 24.16
CA GLU A 84 -1.37 -9.57 24.81
C GLU A 84 -2.30 -8.84 23.82
N ILE A 85 -1.88 -8.68 22.56
CA ILE A 85 -2.73 -8.09 21.52
C ILE A 85 -4.01 -8.92 21.32
N ASP A 86 -3.90 -10.24 21.29
CA ASP A 86 -5.06 -11.13 21.14
C ASP A 86 -6.03 -11.02 22.32
N HIS A 87 -5.49 -10.91 23.54
CA HIS A 87 -6.28 -10.72 24.74
C HIS A 87 -7.02 -9.36 24.72
N LEU A 88 -6.30 -8.27 24.42
CA LEU A 88 -6.87 -6.92 24.32
C LEU A 88 -7.94 -6.82 23.23
N LEU A 89 -7.70 -7.42 22.07
CA LEU A 89 -8.69 -7.46 20.99
C LEU A 89 -9.94 -8.23 21.42
N SER A 90 -9.78 -9.41 22.05
CA SER A 90 -10.93 -10.21 22.51
C SER A 90 -11.74 -9.46 23.57
N GLN A 91 -11.07 -8.88 24.57
CA GLN A 91 -11.70 -8.02 25.58
C GLN A 91 -12.48 -6.87 24.94
N PHE A 92 -11.90 -6.20 23.95
CA PHE A 92 -12.58 -5.12 23.24
C PHE A 92 -13.81 -5.60 22.48
N LEU A 93 -13.71 -6.71 21.73
CA LEU A 93 -14.82 -7.23 20.93
C LEU A 93 -15.99 -7.74 21.78
N GLU A 94 -15.74 -8.15 23.02
CA GLU A 94 -16.77 -8.57 23.99
C GLU A 94 -17.46 -7.40 24.69
N SER A 95 -16.83 -6.21 24.70
CA SER A 95 -17.37 -4.98 25.31
C SER A 95 -18.62 -4.47 24.61
N ASN A 96 -19.35 -3.53 25.24
CA ASN A 96 -20.53 -2.94 24.61
C ASN A 96 -20.15 -2.08 23.40
N LEU A 97 -19.03 -1.35 23.49
CA LEU A 97 -18.50 -0.55 22.39
C LEU A 97 -18.10 -1.42 21.19
N GLY A 98 -17.40 -2.53 21.43
CA GLY A 98 -16.90 -3.42 20.39
C GLY A 98 -17.96 -4.19 19.61
N LYS A 99 -19.20 -4.26 20.11
CA LYS A 99 -20.34 -4.86 19.40
C LYS A 99 -20.85 -3.98 18.25
N ALA A 100 -20.61 -2.67 18.29
CA ALA A 100 -20.95 -1.78 17.18
C ALA A 100 -19.98 -1.98 16.02
N ARG A 101 -20.50 -2.18 14.80
CA ARG A 101 -19.72 -2.57 13.61
C ARG A 101 -18.54 -1.65 13.31
N ILE A 102 -18.74 -0.33 13.42
CA ILE A 102 -17.68 0.67 13.16
C ILE A 102 -16.55 0.58 14.20
N TRP A 103 -16.88 0.34 15.46
CA TRP A 103 -15.90 0.14 16.53
C TRP A 103 -15.20 -1.21 16.41
N GLN A 104 -15.93 -2.27 16.04
CA GLN A 104 -15.35 -3.56 15.69
C GLN A 104 -14.30 -3.42 14.57
N ALA A 105 -14.60 -2.65 13.52
CA ALA A 105 -13.66 -2.36 12.44
C ALA A 105 -12.40 -1.67 12.95
N GLU A 106 -12.55 -0.68 13.84
CA GLU A 106 -11.41 0.02 14.45
C GLU A 106 -10.57 -0.88 15.35
N GLY A 107 -11.19 -1.73 16.15
CA GLY A 107 -10.47 -2.71 16.98
C GLY A 107 -9.63 -3.67 16.15
N LEU A 108 -10.21 -4.22 15.08
CA LEU A 108 -9.47 -5.08 14.15
C LEU A 108 -8.31 -4.33 13.48
N PHE A 109 -8.53 -3.09 13.06
CA PHE A 109 -7.49 -2.26 12.44
C PHE A 109 -6.33 -1.97 13.39
N VAL A 110 -6.61 -1.53 14.61
CA VAL A 110 -5.60 -1.20 15.62
C VAL A 110 -4.81 -2.45 16.04
N ALA A 111 -5.50 -3.58 16.26
CA ALA A 111 -4.83 -4.84 16.56
C ALA A 111 -3.94 -5.32 15.40
N ALA A 112 -4.41 -5.17 14.15
CA ALA A 112 -3.61 -5.48 12.97
C ALA A 112 -2.35 -4.61 12.88
N GLN A 113 -2.46 -3.32 13.22
CA GLN A 113 -1.34 -2.40 13.23
C GLN A 113 -0.29 -2.76 14.28
N CYS A 114 -0.73 -3.12 15.48
CA CYS A 114 0.14 -3.58 16.56
C CYS A 114 0.83 -4.91 16.21
N LEU A 115 0.10 -5.87 15.61
CA LEU A 115 0.69 -7.14 15.14
C LEU A 115 1.71 -6.91 14.02
N ALA A 116 1.45 -5.98 13.12
CA ALA A 116 2.37 -5.63 12.03
C ALA A 116 3.65 -4.95 12.54
N SER A 117 3.60 -4.18 13.65
CA SER A 117 4.80 -3.58 14.25
C SER A 117 5.71 -4.58 14.94
N VAL A 118 5.21 -5.78 15.25
CA VAL A 118 5.99 -6.91 15.79
C VAL A 118 6.13 -8.05 14.78
N GLU A 119 6.03 -7.72 13.49
CA GLU A 119 6.30 -8.60 12.34
C GLU A 119 5.41 -9.86 12.22
N ILE A 120 4.26 -9.92 12.91
CA ILE A 120 3.27 -11.00 12.77
C ILE A 120 2.35 -10.72 11.56
N ASN A 121 2.96 -10.64 10.38
CA ASN A 121 2.34 -10.10 9.16
C ASN A 121 1.13 -10.93 8.67
N LYS A 122 1.18 -12.26 8.75
CA LYS A 122 0.06 -13.11 8.28
C LYS A 122 -1.23 -12.84 9.03
N LYS A 123 -1.17 -12.80 10.37
CA LYS A 123 -2.34 -12.53 11.22
C LYS A 123 -2.81 -11.08 11.08
N ALA A 124 -1.88 -10.12 11.05
CA ALA A 124 -2.20 -8.73 10.80
C ALA A 124 -2.95 -8.55 9.47
N GLY A 125 -2.49 -9.21 8.41
CA GLY A 125 -3.14 -9.21 7.10
C GLY A 125 -4.60 -9.66 7.16
N GLU A 126 -4.91 -10.77 7.86
CA GLU A 126 -6.29 -11.25 8.02
C GLU A 126 -7.17 -10.26 8.79
N LEU A 127 -6.64 -9.62 9.83
CA LEU A 127 -7.39 -8.60 10.58
C LEU A 127 -7.65 -7.34 9.74
N TYR A 128 -6.66 -6.86 8.98
CA TYR A 128 -6.84 -5.75 8.04
C TYR A 128 -7.89 -6.05 6.96
N LYS A 129 -7.91 -7.28 6.43
CA LYS A 129 -8.93 -7.71 5.48
C LYS A 129 -10.33 -7.65 6.09
N LYS A 130 -10.51 -8.13 7.31
CA LYS A 130 -11.81 -8.03 8.03
C LYS A 130 -12.20 -6.57 8.32
N ALA A 131 -11.25 -5.75 8.76
CA ALA A 131 -11.48 -4.32 9.01
C ALA A 131 -11.89 -3.58 7.72
N ASN A 132 -11.27 -3.89 6.58
CA ASN A 132 -11.65 -3.35 5.27
C ASN A 132 -13.12 -3.63 4.93
N LEU A 133 -13.59 -4.86 5.14
CA LEU A 133 -14.97 -5.25 4.88
C LEU A 133 -15.94 -4.44 5.75
N LEU A 134 -15.68 -4.36 7.06
CA LEU A 134 -16.54 -3.64 8.00
C LEU A 134 -16.54 -2.12 7.73
N PHE A 135 -15.37 -1.49 7.55
CA PHE A 135 -15.33 -0.07 7.20
C PHE A 135 -16.06 0.24 5.89
N SER A 136 -16.00 -0.65 4.90
CA SER A 136 -16.74 -0.45 3.65
C SER A 136 -18.25 -0.44 3.87
N ARG A 137 -18.76 -1.27 4.80
CA ARG A 137 -20.20 -1.33 5.15
C ARG A 137 -20.67 -0.12 5.94
N GLU A 138 -19.78 0.48 6.74
CA GLU A 138 -20.07 1.66 7.58
C GLU A 138 -19.79 2.99 6.86
N ASN A 139 -19.72 2.98 5.52
CA ASN A 139 -19.35 4.14 4.68
C ASN A 139 -18.01 4.79 5.09
N CYS A 140 -17.14 4.03 5.74
CA CYS A 140 -15.85 4.48 6.22
C CYS A 140 -14.77 4.29 5.12
N VAL A 141 -14.99 4.91 3.95
CA VAL A 141 -14.23 4.67 2.71
C VAL A 141 -12.72 4.90 2.80
N HIS A 142 -12.26 5.92 3.51
CA HIS A 142 -10.82 6.25 3.66
C HIS A 142 -10.07 5.21 4.48
N LYS A 143 -10.59 4.88 5.67
CA LYS A 143 -10.08 3.79 6.50
C LYS A 143 -10.19 2.44 5.79
N SER A 144 -11.25 2.21 5.02
CA SER A 144 -11.39 1.00 4.20
C SER A 144 -10.21 0.83 3.23
N VAL A 145 -9.87 1.86 2.44
CA VAL A 145 -8.74 1.77 1.49
C VAL A 145 -7.39 1.66 2.20
N LYS A 146 -7.19 2.34 3.34
CA LYS A 146 -5.99 2.19 4.19
C LYS A 146 -5.86 0.77 4.75
N SER A 147 -6.95 0.15 5.21
CA SER A 147 -6.97 -1.25 5.64
C SER A 147 -6.58 -2.19 4.51
N LEU A 148 -7.10 -1.97 3.29
CA LEU A 148 -6.74 -2.81 2.15
C LEU A 148 -5.26 -2.63 1.76
N LEU A 149 -4.73 -1.41 1.78
CA LEU A 149 -3.31 -1.15 1.55
C LEU A 149 -2.44 -1.93 2.54
N ASN A 150 -2.77 -1.86 3.83
CA ASN A 150 -2.01 -2.54 4.86
C ASN A 150 -2.12 -4.07 4.77
N HIS A 151 -3.28 -4.58 4.34
CA HIS A 151 -3.42 -6.01 4.02
C HIS A 151 -2.45 -6.44 2.92
N LEU A 152 -2.40 -5.71 1.80
CA LEU A 152 -1.48 -6.01 0.69
C LEU A 152 -0.01 -5.91 1.12
N ALA A 153 0.34 -4.92 1.95
CA ALA A 153 1.67 -4.78 2.51
C ALA A 153 2.04 -5.94 3.45
N CYS A 154 1.09 -6.49 4.20
CA CYS A 154 1.31 -7.70 4.99
C CYS A 154 1.55 -8.92 4.09
N VAL A 155 0.73 -9.08 3.03
CA VAL A 155 0.85 -10.18 2.05
C VAL A 155 2.22 -10.18 1.39
N SER A 156 2.67 -9.02 0.89
CA SER A 156 3.99 -8.92 0.24
C SER A 156 5.16 -9.23 1.17
N ARG A 157 4.98 -9.11 2.50
CA ARG A 157 6.04 -9.43 3.48
C ARG A 157 6.15 -10.92 3.78
N PHE A 158 5.02 -11.64 3.84
CA PHE A 158 5.06 -13.07 4.14
C PHE A 158 5.06 -13.97 2.91
N ASP A 159 4.71 -13.44 1.73
CA ASP A 159 4.83 -14.11 0.44
C ASP A 159 5.45 -13.15 -0.60
N PRO A 160 6.77 -12.89 -0.56
CA PRO A 160 7.42 -11.88 -1.42
C PRO A 160 7.39 -12.19 -2.92
N GLU A 161 7.13 -13.45 -3.29
CA GLU A 161 7.06 -13.89 -4.69
C GLU A 161 5.67 -13.69 -5.31
N ILE A 162 4.66 -13.35 -4.51
CA ILE A 162 3.33 -13.07 -5.02
C ILE A 162 3.34 -11.72 -5.75
N SER A 163 2.91 -11.74 -7.01
CA SER A 163 2.69 -10.48 -7.71
C SER A 163 1.33 -9.90 -7.31
N LEU A 164 1.36 -8.62 -6.94
CA LEU A 164 0.21 -7.86 -6.43
C LEU A 164 -0.15 -6.68 -7.33
N ILE A 165 0.36 -6.65 -8.57
CA ILE A 165 0.14 -5.53 -9.50
C ILE A 165 -1.36 -5.28 -9.70
N SER A 166 -2.12 -6.34 -9.94
CA SER A 166 -3.57 -6.28 -10.16
C SER A 166 -4.34 -5.82 -8.92
N ASP A 167 -3.82 -6.10 -7.72
CA ASP A 167 -4.42 -5.71 -6.44
C ASP A 167 -4.13 -4.23 -6.12
N TYR A 168 -2.88 -3.78 -6.31
CA TYR A 168 -2.51 -2.37 -6.16
C TYR A 168 -3.23 -1.48 -7.18
N TYR A 169 -3.36 -1.93 -8.43
CA TYR A 169 -4.06 -1.16 -9.45
C TYR A 169 -5.56 -0.99 -9.13
N TYR A 170 -6.21 -2.04 -8.64
CA TYR A 170 -7.59 -1.96 -8.13
C TYR A 170 -7.71 -0.98 -6.96
N LEU A 171 -6.80 -1.09 -5.99
CA LEU A 171 -6.80 -0.21 -4.82
C LEU A 171 -6.53 1.25 -5.19
N ALA A 172 -5.59 1.53 -6.10
CA ALA A 172 -5.32 2.87 -6.61
C ALA A 172 -6.59 3.49 -7.23
N LYS A 173 -7.32 2.74 -8.06
CA LYS A 173 -8.61 3.20 -8.61
C LYS A 173 -9.64 3.49 -7.52
N LYS A 174 -9.75 2.63 -6.51
CA LYS A 174 -10.69 2.82 -5.39
C LYS A 174 -10.31 4.04 -4.54
N ALA A 175 -9.02 4.21 -4.22
CA ALA A 175 -8.50 5.34 -3.45
C ALA A 175 -8.68 6.68 -4.20
N LYS A 176 -8.41 6.69 -5.52
CA LYS A 176 -8.62 7.88 -6.36
C LYS A 176 -10.08 8.32 -6.36
N LYS A 177 -11.03 7.37 -6.40
CA LYS A 177 -12.48 7.67 -6.34
C LYS A 177 -12.92 8.28 -5.01
N CYS A 178 -12.26 7.98 -3.89
CA CYS A 178 -12.57 8.56 -2.59
C CYS A 178 -11.65 9.71 -2.16
N GLY A 179 -10.75 10.17 -3.04
CA GLY A 179 -9.86 11.30 -2.77
C GLY A 179 -8.62 11.00 -1.90
N GLU A 180 -8.32 9.73 -1.64
CA GLU A 180 -7.18 9.31 -0.80
C GLU A 180 -5.86 9.27 -1.62
N GLN A 181 -5.33 10.45 -1.95
CA GLN A 181 -4.16 10.60 -2.83
C GLN A 181 -2.89 9.93 -2.29
N VAL A 182 -2.68 9.93 -0.97
CA VAL A 182 -1.53 9.25 -0.36
C VAL A 182 -1.58 7.74 -0.64
N VAL A 183 -2.77 7.13 -0.52
CA VAL A 183 -2.95 5.70 -0.85
C VAL A 183 -2.75 5.44 -2.34
N VAL A 184 -3.21 6.35 -3.22
CA VAL A 184 -2.95 6.28 -4.67
C VAL A 184 -1.43 6.26 -4.93
N GLY A 185 -0.71 7.22 -4.37
CA GLY A 185 0.73 7.33 -4.51
C GLY A 185 1.46 6.07 -4.06
N ILE A 186 1.17 5.55 -2.86
CA ILE A 186 1.80 4.31 -2.38
C ILE A 186 1.48 3.11 -3.28
N CYS A 187 0.26 3.01 -3.81
CA CYS A 187 -0.08 1.93 -4.75
C CYS A 187 0.72 2.05 -6.06
N LEU A 188 0.85 3.25 -6.62
CA LEU A 188 1.61 3.49 -7.84
C LEU A 188 3.12 3.23 -7.63
N LEU A 189 3.65 3.58 -6.46
CA LEU A 189 5.02 3.23 -6.04
C LEU A 189 5.24 1.70 -6.05
N ASN A 190 4.30 0.94 -5.48
CA ASN A 190 4.40 -0.52 -5.47
C ASN A 190 4.22 -1.13 -6.86
N ILE A 191 3.31 -0.60 -7.69
CA ILE A 191 3.15 -1.00 -9.10
C ILE A 191 4.46 -0.77 -9.87
N SER A 192 5.07 0.41 -9.70
CA SER A 192 6.39 0.71 -10.30
C SER A 192 7.44 -0.32 -9.89
N ARG A 193 7.49 -0.69 -8.60
CA ARG A 193 8.42 -1.71 -8.11
C ARG A 193 8.19 -3.05 -8.81
N GLU A 194 6.95 -3.50 -8.94
CA GLU A 194 6.64 -4.76 -9.63
C GLU A 194 7.08 -4.72 -11.11
N TYR A 195 6.82 -3.63 -11.84
CA TYR A 195 7.31 -3.48 -13.21
C TYR A 195 8.84 -3.44 -13.30
N GLN A 196 9.51 -2.85 -12.29
CA GLN A 196 10.96 -2.92 -12.16
C GLN A 196 11.44 -4.38 -12.02
N LEU A 197 10.77 -5.18 -11.17
CA LEU A 197 11.10 -6.60 -10.99
C LEU A 197 10.87 -7.41 -12.29
N LEU A 198 9.84 -7.04 -13.05
CA LEU A 198 9.57 -7.62 -14.38
C LEU A 198 10.58 -7.21 -15.44
N GLY A 199 11.37 -6.15 -15.22
CA GLY A 199 12.32 -5.61 -16.20
C GLY A 199 11.70 -4.63 -17.20
N ALA A 200 10.49 -4.14 -16.92
CA ALA A 200 9.81 -3.08 -17.67
C ALA A 200 10.13 -1.71 -17.07
N LYS A 201 11.41 -1.32 -17.15
CA LYS A 201 11.95 -0.16 -16.42
C LYS A 201 11.33 1.19 -16.83
N GLU A 202 10.99 1.38 -18.11
CA GLU A 202 10.33 2.61 -18.58
C GLU A 202 8.90 2.73 -18.03
N THR A 203 8.08 1.66 -18.13
CA THR A 203 6.76 1.60 -17.50
C THR A 203 6.84 1.85 -15.99
N ALA A 204 7.84 1.26 -15.31
CA ALA A 204 8.07 1.53 -13.89
C ALA A 204 8.34 3.02 -13.65
N LEU A 205 9.16 3.65 -14.49
CA LEU A 205 9.47 5.07 -14.40
C LEU A 205 8.20 5.95 -14.56
N ASP A 206 7.29 5.59 -15.46
CA ASP A 206 6.02 6.30 -15.61
C ASP A 206 5.19 6.24 -14.31
N TYR A 207 5.02 5.04 -13.75
CA TYR A 207 4.27 4.85 -12.50
C TYR A 207 4.90 5.54 -11.29
N VAL A 208 6.24 5.55 -11.14
CA VAL A 208 6.86 6.26 -10.01
C VAL A 208 6.73 7.78 -10.17
N ASN A 209 6.70 8.31 -11.39
CA ASN A 209 6.44 9.73 -11.62
C ASN A 209 5.00 10.11 -11.22
N GLU A 210 4.00 9.31 -11.61
CA GLU A 210 2.61 9.49 -11.16
C GLU A 210 2.47 9.33 -9.63
N SER A 211 3.24 8.41 -9.04
CA SER A 211 3.31 8.24 -7.59
C SER A 211 3.81 9.50 -6.89
N ILE A 212 4.88 10.12 -7.40
CA ILE A 212 5.47 11.32 -6.82
C ILE A 212 4.47 12.47 -6.87
N GLN A 213 3.80 12.67 -8.03
CA GLN A 213 2.74 13.67 -8.19
C GLN A 213 1.61 13.47 -7.18
N SER A 214 1.16 12.22 -6.97
CA SER A 214 0.11 11.90 -6.01
C SER A 214 0.53 12.13 -4.55
N LEU A 215 1.83 12.10 -4.25
CA LEU A 215 2.40 12.29 -2.91
C LEU A 215 2.86 13.73 -2.66
N GLU A 216 2.66 14.68 -3.58
CA GLU A 216 3.08 16.08 -3.38
C GLU A 216 2.44 16.73 -2.16
N ALA A 217 1.16 16.42 -1.88
CA ALA A 217 0.46 16.90 -0.68
C ALA A 217 1.04 16.32 0.63
N ASP A 218 1.84 15.26 0.55
CA ASP A 218 2.52 14.58 1.66
C ASP A 218 4.05 14.79 1.55
N TYR A 219 4.47 15.93 0.96
CA TYR A 219 5.88 16.31 0.88
C TYR A 219 6.54 16.29 2.26
N GLY A 220 7.75 15.74 2.31
CA GLY A 220 8.48 15.57 3.56
C GLY A 220 8.19 14.25 4.28
N SER A 221 7.18 13.48 3.85
CA SER A 221 6.91 12.17 4.42
C SER A 221 7.90 11.11 3.96
N LYS A 222 7.97 10.03 4.73
CA LYS A 222 8.72 8.83 4.35
C LYS A 222 8.29 8.28 2.99
N ASN A 223 6.98 8.29 2.68
CA ASN A 223 6.47 7.71 1.44
C ASN A 223 6.89 8.53 0.22
N TYR A 224 6.83 9.85 0.33
CA TYR A 224 7.32 10.76 -0.71
C TYR A 224 8.80 10.49 -1.02
N TYR A 225 9.66 10.45 0.01
CA TYR A 225 11.09 10.20 -0.20
C TYR A 225 11.40 8.76 -0.64
N LEU A 226 10.59 7.76 -0.26
CA LEU A 226 10.70 6.41 -0.82
C LEU A 226 10.44 6.39 -2.33
N ALA A 227 9.47 7.18 -2.82
CA ALA A 227 9.20 7.29 -4.24
C ALA A 227 10.37 7.96 -5.00
N ILE A 228 10.93 9.03 -4.45
CA ILE A 228 12.14 9.70 -4.99
C ILE A 228 13.33 8.72 -5.03
N ALA A 229 13.59 8.00 -3.93
CA ALA A 229 14.66 7.00 -3.88
C ALA A 229 14.41 5.86 -4.87
N HIS A 230 13.17 5.42 -5.06
CA HIS A 230 12.85 4.42 -6.06
C HIS A 230 13.14 4.93 -7.48
N ARG A 231 12.79 6.18 -7.79
CA ARG A 231 13.04 6.79 -9.10
C ARG A 231 14.54 6.95 -9.37
N ALA A 232 15.32 7.38 -8.38
CA ALA A 232 16.78 7.43 -8.47
C ALA A 232 17.36 6.05 -8.85
N HIS A 233 16.89 4.98 -8.20
CA HIS A 233 17.32 3.62 -8.55
C HIS A 233 16.95 3.22 -9.99
N LEU A 234 15.75 3.58 -10.47
CA LEU A 234 15.34 3.32 -11.84
C LEU A 234 16.21 4.08 -12.84
N TYR A 235 16.57 5.34 -12.56
CA TYR A 235 17.49 6.11 -13.39
C TYR A 235 18.88 5.47 -13.46
N ILE A 236 19.43 4.97 -12.35
CA ILE A 236 20.69 4.20 -12.36
C ILE A 236 20.57 2.96 -13.25
N GLU A 237 19.49 2.20 -13.08
CA GLU A 237 19.21 0.99 -13.87
C GLU A 237 18.97 1.26 -15.38
N LEU A 238 18.66 2.50 -15.74
CA LEU A 238 18.49 3.01 -17.10
C LEU A 238 19.73 3.78 -17.60
N GLU A 239 20.81 3.84 -16.82
CA GLU A 239 22.05 4.57 -17.14
C GLU A 239 21.86 6.09 -17.30
N ARG A 240 20.81 6.64 -16.67
CA ARG A 240 20.45 8.07 -16.63
C ARG A 240 21.03 8.75 -15.38
N PHE A 241 22.35 8.75 -15.26
CA PHE A 241 23.05 9.11 -14.01
C PHE A 241 22.84 10.56 -13.57
N ASN A 242 22.68 11.50 -14.50
CA ASN A 242 22.43 12.91 -14.18
C ASN A 242 21.09 13.09 -13.47
N GLU A 243 20.05 12.40 -13.93
CA GLU A 243 18.74 12.40 -13.29
C GLU A 243 18.75 11.69 -11.94
N ALA A 244 19.45 10.55 -11.85
CA ALA A 244 19.65 9.86 -10.58
C ALA A 244 20.34 10.76 -9.54
N LYS A 245 21.37 11.51 -9.96
CA LYS A 245 22.11 12.42 -9.09
C LYS A 245 21.23 13.54 -8.52
N ARG A 246 20.32 14.10 -9.33
CA ARG A 246 19.37 15.11 -8.85
C ARG A 246 18.43 14.57 -7.77
N ASP A 247 17.89 13.37 -7.95
CA ASP A 247 17.04 12.73 -6.93
C ASP A 247 17.84 12.38 -5.67
N TYR A 248 19.09 11.94 -5.82
CA TYR A 248 20.01 11.65 -4.72
C TYR A 248 20.33 12.90 -3.88
N ASP A 249 20.66 14.02 -4.53
CA ASP A 249 20.97 15.29 -3.85
C ASP A 249 19.76 15.83 -3.07
N LEU A 250 18.54 15.66 -3.61
CA LEU A 250 17.30 15.95 -2.90
C LEU A 250 17.16 15.10 -1.63
N LEU A 251 17.42 13.78 -1.72
CA LEU A 251 17.30 12.86 -0.59
C LEU A 251 18.29 13.18 0.53
N ILE A 252 19.54 13.50 0.21
CA ILE A 252 20.54 13.92 1.22
C ILE A 252 20.10 15.20 1.91
N SER A 253 19.63 16.18 1.12
CA SER A 253 19.22 17.49 1.63
C SER A 253 18.03 17.40 2.59
N ALA A 254 17.13 16.44 2.36
CA ALA A 254 15.95 16.20 3.20
C ALA A 254 16.27 15.71 4.62
N LYS A 255 17.42 15.04 4.83
CA LYS A 255 17.86 14.50 6.14
C LYS A 255 16.78 13.67 6.87
N HIS A 256 15.93 12.97 6.13
CA HIS A 256 14.84 12.18 6.73
C HIS A 256 15.42 10.91 7.40
N PRO A 257 15.30 10.71 8.73
CA PRO A 257 16.00 9.63 9.44
C PRO A 257 15.69 8.23 8.91
N ALA A 258 14.42 7.96 8.59
CA ALA A 258 14.01 6.66 8.07
C ALA A 258 14.56 6.32 6.66
N MET A 259 15.20 7.29 5.98
CA MET A 259 15.73 7.12 4.63
C MET A 259 17.25 6.92 4.61
N GLU A 260 17.97 7.13 5.73
CA GLU A 260 19.43 7.16 5.77
C GLU A 260 20.07 5.92 5.14
N GLU A 261 19.62 4.73 5.53
CA GLU A 261 20.18 3.48 5.02
C GLU A 261 19.76 3.20 3.56
N SER A 262 18.58 3.66 3.14
CA SER A 262 18.15 3.55 1.74
C SER A 262 18.98 4.47 0.82
N ILE A 263 19.35 5.65 1.31
CA ILE A 263 20.23 6.60 0.61
C ILE A 263 21.62 6.00 0.41
N LYS A 264 22.17 5.32 1.43
CA LYS A 264 23.45 4.59 1.32
C LYS A 264 23.39 3.46 0.27
N VAL A 265 22.23 2.81 0.10
CA VAL A 265 22.06 1.83 -0.99
C VAL A 265 22.14 2.53 -2.36
N ILE A 266 21.49 3.67 -2.54
CA ILE A 266 21.56 4.44 -3.79
C ILE A 266 22.99 4.90 -4.08
N ASP A 267 23.67 5.45 -3.08
CA ASP A 267 25.06 5.90 -3.17
C ASP A 267 25.98 4.77 -3.66
N LYS A 268 25.88 3.59 -3.03
CA LYS A 268 26.62 2.39 -3.47
C LYS A 268 26.28 1.98 -4.91
N LEU A 269 25.01 2.05 -5.30
CA LEU A 269 24.57 1.72 -6.66
C LEU A 269 25.07 2.73 -7.70
N MET A 270 25.40 3.96 -7.30
CA MET A 270 26.06 4.97 -8.14
C MET A 270 27.58 4.76 -8.26
N GLY A 271 28.15 3.79 -7.55
CA GLY A 271 29.59 3.47 -7.59
C GLY A 271 30.40 4.02 -6.41
N GLU A 272 29.75 4.64 -5.43
CA GLU A 272 30.39 5.23 -4.26
C GLU A 272 30.70 4.19 -3.16
N GLN A 273 31.64 4.49 -2.27
CA GLN A 273 32.09 3.58 -1.22
C GLN A 273 31.24 3.61 0.06
N SER A 274 29.91 3.53 -0.07
CA SER A 274 29.02 3.42 1.10
C SER A 274 28.78 1.99 1.56
N GLN A 275 28.58 1.85 2.87
CA GLN A 275 28.31 0.57 3.54
C GLN A 275 26.95 0.66 4.27
N PRO A 276 25.83 0.38 3.58
CA PRO A 276 24.51 0.34 4.22
C PRO A 276 24.41 -0.81 5.22
N LYS A 277 23.75 -0.56 6.35
CA LYS A 277 23.48 -1.53 7.42
C LYS A 277 22.29 -2.41 7.07
N ILE A 278 22.58 -3.66 6.69
CA ILE A 278 21.62 -4.62 6.14
C ILE A 278 20.46 -4.90 7.12
N GLU A 279 20.75 -4.91 8.41
CA GLU A 279 19.82 -5.18 9.51
C GLU A 279 18.75 -4.09 9.68
N ILE A 280 19.05 -2.85 9.27
CA ILE A 280 18.11 -1.70 9.35
C ILE A 280 17.32 -1.54 8.05
N LEU A 281 17.83 -2.07 6.93
CA LEU A 281 17.15 -1.99 5.64
C LEU A 281 15.82 -2.73 5.65
N SER A 282 14.79 -2.08 5.10
CA SER A 282 13.56 -2.78 4.70
C SER A 282 13.87 -3.88 3.68
N THR A 283 13.02 -4.92 3.64
CA THR A 283 13.15 -6.06 2.71
C THR A 283 13.42 -5.62 1.27
N SER A 284 12.66 -4.65 0.75
CA SER A 284 12.81 -4.17 -0.64
C SER A 284 14.15 -3.51 -0.94
N TRP A 285 14.76 -2.81 0.04
CA TRP A 285 16.07 -2.18 -0.13
C TRP A 285 17.20 -3.16 0.08
N ARG A 286 17.03 -4.13 1.00
CA ARG A 286 17.93 -5.26 1.15
C ARG A 286 18.01 -6.08 -0.14
N GLU A 287 16.87 -6.37 -0.77
CA GLU A 287 16.83 -7.03 -2.09
C GLU A 287 17.59 -6.24 -3.17
N ARG A 288 17.44 -4.91 -3.21
CA ARG A 288 18.14 -4.06 -4.19
C ARG A 288 19.66 -4.11 -3.99
N LEU A 289 20.10 -4.12 -2.74
CA LEU A 289 21.51 -4.21 -2.39
C LEU A 289 22.10 -5.60 -2.70
N LEU A 290 21.33 -6.66 -2.44
CA LEU A 290 21.75 -8.06 -2.61
C LEU A 290 21.52 -8.59 -4.02
N ARG A 291 20.82 -7.82 -4.88
CA ARG A 291 20.51 -8.20 -6.26
C ARG A 291 21.80 -8.56 -6.99
N SER A 292 21.95 -9.85 -7.28
CA SER A 292 23.10 -10.35 -8.01
C SER A 292 23.07 -9.90 -9.47
N GLU A 293 24.22 -9.95 -10.14
CA GLU A 293 24.30 -9.73 -11.59
C GLU A 293 23.39 -10.69 -12.39
N ILE A 294 23.00 -11.82 -11.79
CA ILE A 294 22.06 -12.79 -12.38
C ILE A 294 20.66 -12.16 -12.57
N GLU A 295 20.23 -11.25 -11.69
CA GLU A 295 18.97 -10.52 -11.89
C GLU A 295 19.10 -9.43 -12.97
N LYS A 296 20.31 -8.85 -13.16
CA LYS A 296 20.59 -7.97 -14.32
C LYS A 296 20.47 -8.74 -15.65
N ALA A 297 20.67 -10.07 -15.63
CA ALA A 297 20.52 -10.94 -16.79
C ALA A 297 19.05 -11.32 -17.10
N LYS A 298 18.08 -11.02 -16.23
CA LYS A 298 16.67 -11.22 -16.55
C LYS A 298 16.30 -10.34 -17.75
N ALA A 299 15.89 -10.98 -18.86
CA ALA A 299 15.60 -10.29 -20.11
C ALA A 299 14.59 -9.14 -19.93
N LYS A 300 14.98 -7.93 -20.37
CA LYS A 300 14.12 -6.75 -20.37
C LYS A 300 12.84 -7.02 -21.16
N LEU A 301 11.71 -6.50 -20.68
CA LEU A 301 10.47 -6.51 -21.45
C LEU A 301 10.54 -5.44 -22.55
N THR A 302 10.05 -5.78 -23.73
CA THR A 302 9.84 -4.83 -24.83
C THR A 302 8.60 -3.98 -24.57
N VAL A 303 8.48 -2.84 -25.25
CA VAL A 303 7.31 -1.94 -25.12
C VAL A 303 5.97 -2.68 -25.29
N PHE A 304 5.87 -3.57 -26.29
CA PHE A 304 4.64 -4.36 -26.49
C PHE A 304 4.40 -5.43 -25.42
N GLU A 305 5.47 -5.99 -24.83
CA GLU A 305 5.34 -6.93 -23.72
C GLU A 305 4.83 -6.22 -22.47
N SER A 306 5.39 -5.04 -22.16
CA SER A 306 4.91 -4.19 -21.06
C SER A 306 3.45 -3.76 -21.27
N LYS A 307 3.11 -3.24 -22.45
CA LYS A 307 1.73 -2.85 -22.80
C LYS A 307 0.73 -4.00 -22.69
N LEU A 308 1.13 -5.23 -23.06
CA LEU A 308 0.29 -6.41 -22.87
C LEU A 308 0.04 -6.69 -21.38
N VAL A 309 1.08 -6.60 -20.54
CA VAL A 309 0.93 -6.77 -19.08
C VAL A 309 0.01 -5.69 -18.52
N GLU A 310 0.22 -4.42 -18.87
CA GLU A 310 -0.64 -3.29 -18.45
C GLU A 310 -2.11 -3.56 -18.75
N LEU A 311 -2.44 -3.92 -20.01
CA LEU A 311 -3.81 -4.21 -20.42
C LEU A 311 -4.47 -5.34 -19.61
N LEU A 312 -3.68 -6.33 -19.18
CA LEU A 312 -4.15 -7.49 -18.41
C LEU A 312 -4.22 -7.25 -16.90
N VAL A 313 -3.40 -6.35 -16.37
CA VAL A 313 -3.46 -5.87 -14.97
C VAL A 313 -4.79 -5.18 -14.71
N GLU A 314 -5.30 -4.42 -15.70
CA GLU A 314 -6.55 -3.68 -15.53
C GLU A 314 -7.76 -4.62 -15.37
N GLN A 315 -7.84 -5.63 -16.23
CA GLN A 315 -8.90 -6.63 -16.23
C GLN A 315 -8.55 -7.81 -17.14
N PRO A 316 -9.12 -9.01 -16.90
CA PRO A 316 -9.05 -10.12 -17.85
C PRO A 316 -9.70 -9.77 -19.18
N ARG A 317 -9.03 -10.07 -20.30
CA ARG A 317 -9.48 -9.68 -21.65
C ARG A 317 -9.54 -10.87 -22.59
N LYS A 318 -10.48 -10.83 -23.55
CA LYS A 318 -10.46 -11.79 -24.66
C LYS A 318 -9.29 -11.50 -25.58
N LYS A 319 -8.92 -12.51 -26.36
CA LYS A 319 -7.81 -12.41 -27.31
C LYS A 319 -8.05 -11.32 -28.37
N GLU A 320 -9.27 -11.26 -28.88
CA GLU A 320 -9.68 -10.35 -29.95
C GLU A 320 -9.53 -8.89 -29.49
N ASP A 321 -9.94 -8.61 -28.25
CA ASP A 321 -9.80 -7.28 -27.63
C ASP A 321 -8.32 -6.90 -27.48
N LEU A 322 -7.47 -7.83 -27.04
CA LEU A 322 -6.03 -7.58 -26.88
C LEU A 322 -5.34 -7.31 -28.22
N VAL A 323 -5.67 -8.08 -29.27
CA VAL A 323 -5.15 -7.84 -30.61
C VAL A 323 -5.50 -6.44 -31.08
N THR A 324 -6.77 -6.03 -30.89
CA THR A 324 -7.26 -4.71 -31.26
C THR A 324 -6.57 -3.58 -30.48
N LEU A 325 -6.44 -3.72 -29.16
CA LEU A 325 -5.82 -2.70 -28.29
C LEU A 325 -4.29 -2.56 -28.49
N LEU A 326 -3.62 -3.66 -28.86
CA LEU A 326 -2.18 -3.65 -29.08
C LEU A 326 -1.82 -3.11 -30.47
N TYR A 327 -2.53 -3.52 -31.52
CA TYR A 327 -2.13 -3.26 -32.91
C TYR A 327 -3.05 -2.30 -33.68
N GLY A 328 -4.23 -1.98 -33.14
CA GLY A 328 -5.23 -1.16 -33.80
C GLY A 328 -5.93 -1.86 -34.97
N ASN A 329 -6.82 -1.13 -35.66
CA ASN A 329 -7.61 -1.65 -36.79
C ASN A 329 -6.91 -1.51 -38.16
N GLN A 330 -5.68 -0.98 -38.19
CA GLN A 330 -4.94 -0.74 -39.44
C GLN A 330 -4.21 -1.98 -39.95
N VAL A 331 -4.04 -2.99 -39.10
CA VAL A 331 -3.36 -4.25 -39.45
C VAL A 331 -4.43 -5.31 -39.66
N ASP A 332 -4.30 -6.07 -40.76
CA ASP A 332 -5.14 -7.24 -41.00
C ASP A 332 -5.16 -8.17 -39.77
N TYR A 333 -6.35 -8.67 -39.42
CA TYR A 333 -6.57 -9.43 -38.20
C TYR A 333 -5.72 -10.69 -38.14
N LEU A 334 -5.52 -11.40 -39.25
CA LEU A 334 -4.71 -12.62 -39.25
C LEU A 334 -3.23 -12.30 -38.96
N SER A 335 -2.72 -11.23 -39.57
CA SER A 335 -1.37 -10.71 -39.30
C SER A 335 -1.21 -10.27 -37.84
N ALA A 336 -2.15 -9.47 -37.32
CA ALA A 336 -2.13 -8.98 -35.94
C ALA A 336 -2.23 -10.14 -34.92
N ASN A 337 -3.07 -11.13 -35.20
CA ASN A 337 -3.21 -12.35 -34.40
C ASN A 337 -1.91 -13.17 -34.35
N ASN A 338 -1.20 -13.31 -35.48
CA ASN A 338 0.08 -13.99 -35.51
C ASN A 338 1.15 -13.24 -34.71
N ARG A 339 1.19 -11.90 -34.83
CA ARG A 339 2.08 -11.05 -34.00
C ARG A 339 1.79 -11.21 -32.51
N PHE A 340 0.51 -11.26 -32.12
CA PHE A 340 0.10 -11.50 -30.73
C PHE A 340 0.60 -12.85 -30.20
N LYS A 341 0.45 -13.93 -30.98
CA LYS A 341 0.95 -15.27 -30.58
C LYS A 341 2.46 -15.27 -30.34
N VAL A 342 3.22 -14.61 -31.23
CA VAL A 342 4.68 -14.46 -31.09
C VAL A 342 5.04 -13.61 -29.87
N LEU A 343 4.33 -12.51 -29.64
CA LEU A 343 4.48 -11.67 -28.45
C LEU A 343 4.27 -12.48 -27.16
N LEU A 344 3.16 -13.21 -27.08
CA LEU A 344 2.82 -14.02 -25.91
C LEU A 344 3.84 -15.16 -25.68
N SER A 345 4.30 -15.81 -26.76
CA SER A 345 5.32 -16.85 -26.69
C SER A 345 6.64 -16.31 -26.13
N ARG A 346 7.13 -15.16 -26.65
CA ARG A 346 8.34 -14.50 -26.15
C ARG A 346 8.21 -14.09 -24.68
N LEU A 347 7.07 -13.48 -24.31
CA LEU A 347 6.82 -13.08 -22.94
C LEU A 347 6.83 -14.27 -21.99
N ARG A 348 6.15 -15.38 -22.33
CA ARG A 348 6.16 -16.61 -21.53
C ARG A 348 7.54 -17.26 -21.42
N LYS A 349 8.38 -17.14 -22.45
CA LYS A 349 9.77 -17.59 -22.38
C LYS A 349 10.59 -16.76 -21.38
N LYS A 350 10.37 -15.44 -21.32
CA LYS A 350 11.05 -14.53 -20.37
C LYS A 350 10.51 -14.64 -18.95
N ARG A 351 9.20 -14.84 -18.83
CA ARG A 351 8.41 -14.86 -17.59
C ARG A 351 7.41 -16.00 -17.66
N PRO A 352 7.85 -17.24 -17.36
CA PRO A 352 6.95 -18.37 -17.28
C PRO A 352 5.82 -18.07 -16.31
N ASN A 353 4.62 -18.54 -16.64
CA ASN A 353 3.40 -18.39 -15.84
C ASN A 353 2.83 -16.99 -15.70
N LEU A 354 3.55 -15.89 -16.00
CA LEU A 354 3.04 -14.51 -15.81
C LEU A 354 1.66 -14.25 -16.42
N ILE A 355 1.36 -14.86 -17.57
CA ILE A 355 0.05 -14.75 -18.22
C ILE A 355 -0.60 -16.13 -18.34
N VAL A 356 -1.73 -16.28 -17.65
CA VAL A 356 -2.60 -17.47 -17.72
C VAL A 356 -3.84 -17.19 -18.57
N SER A 357 -4.46 -18.26 -19.04
CA SER A 357 -5.73 -18.20 -19.77
C SER A 357 -6.77 -19.00 -18.99
N SER A 358 -7.87 -18.36 -18.62
CA SER A 358 -8.99 -18.98 -17.89
C SER A 358 -10.30 -18.53 -18.53
N ASN A 359 -11.21 -19.47 -18.78
CA ASN A 359 -12.52 -19.20 -19.40
C ASN A 359 -12.44 -18.38 -20.71
N GLY A 360 -11.45 -18.68 -21.55
CA GLY A 360 -11.23 -17.99 -22.84
C GLY A 360 -10.73 -16.55 -22.71
N ARG A 361 -10.31 -16.10 -21.53
CA ARG A 361 -9.73 -14.78 -21.28
C ARG A 361 -8.29 -14.91 -20.76
N TYR A 362 -7.44 -13.99 -21.19
CA TYR A 362 -6.09 -13.84 -20.65
C TYR A 362 -6.12 -12.93 -19.43
N GLN A 363 -5.26 -13.21 -18.46
CA GLN A 363 -5.05 -12.41 -17.26
C GLN A 363 -3.61 -12.61 -16.75
N VAL A 364 -3.15 -11.68 -15.91
CA VAL A 364 -1.91 -11.89 -15.14
C VAL A 364 -2.16 -13.01 -14.13
N SER A 365 -1.17 -13.86 -13.89
CA SER A 365 -1.29 -15.04 -13.01
C SER A 365 -1.41 -14.75 -11.53
N ASP A 366 -1.47 -13.48 -11.14
CA ASP A 366 -1.72 -13.04 -9.78
C ASP A 366 -2.89 -13.85 -9.21
N LYS A 367 -2.65 -14.55 -8.09
CA LYS A 367 -3.75 -15.02 -7.26
C LYS A 367 -4.36 -13.76 -6.69
N LEU A 368 -5.43 -13.25 -7.30
CA LEU A 368 -6.13 -12.06 -6.81
C LEU A 368 -6.40 -12.23 -5.31
N VAL A 369 -5.75 -11.39 -4.50
CA VAL A 369 -5.91 -11.44 -3.04
C VAL A 369 -7.20 -10.70 -2.61
N ARG A 370 -7.86 -10.04 -3.57
CA ARG A 370 -9.14 -9.34 -3.42
C ARG A 370 -10.10 -10.12 -2.52
N PRO A 371 -10.66 -9.47 -1.47
CA PRO A 371 -11.86 -10.02 -0.85
C PRO A 371 -12.94 -10.13 -1.93
N ASN A 372 -13.72 -11.22 -1.94
CA ASN A 372 -14.87 -11.45 -2.82
C ASN A 372 -16.00 -10.45 -2.48
N LEU A 373 -15.73 -9.15 -2.62
CA LEU A 373 -16.62 -8.07 -2.25
C LEU A 373 -17.91 -8.09 -3.09
N GLU A 374 -17.83 -8.50 -4.35
CA GLU A 374 -19.00 -8.48 -5.25
C GLU A 374 -20.03 -9.60 -4.96
N ARG A 375 -19.63 -10.66 -4.23
CA ARG A 375 -20.57 -11.73 -3.85
C ARG A 375 -21.22 -11.52 -2.49
N GLU A 376 -20.64 -10.70 -1.62
CA GLU A 376 -21.10 -10.49 -0.23
C GLU A 376 -21.81 -9.15 0.00
N VAL A 377 -21.92 -8.29 -1.01
CA VAL A 377 -22.72 -7.04 -0.91
C VAL A 377 -24.21 -7.30 -1.25
N HIS A 378 -24.53 -8.46 -1.81
CA HIS A 378 -25.89 -8.89 -2.14
C HIS A 378 -26.40 -10.09 -1.33
N ALA A 379 -25.65 -10.51 -0.31
CA ALA A 379 -26.03 -11.53 0.66
C ALA A 379 -25.96 -10.91 2.06
#